data_AF-A0AA90Q4U9-F1
#
_entry.id   AF-A0AA90Q4U9-F1
#
_cell.length_a   1.000
_cell.length_b   1.000
_cell.length_c   1.000
_cell.angle_alpha   90.00
_cell.angle_beta   90.00
_cell.angle_gamma   90.00
#
_symmetry.space_group_name_H-M   'P 1'
#
loop_
_entity.id
_entity.type
_entity.pdbx_description
1 polymer ?
#
loop_
_entity_poly.entity_id
_entity_poly.type
_entity_poly.pdbx_seq_one_letter_code
_entity_poly.pdbx_strand_id
1 'polypeptide(L)'
;MPFSVNDREILCAVKGVGPTVIARLEQMGYSDLEQLAAADAQGIVERAAALVGSSCWKNSPQAKAAVQAAIAAATRASKTMVEPGLVHEPLLPDHAIRELESMANLGPKSAAILAAAGIDSLDHLAMLGSVAAFAMAKRSGARVSLNLLWAIEGALTGESWQTVSREHRASLLLALDSYETGGQRQ
;
A
#
# COMPACT_ATOMS: atom_id res chain seq x y z
N MET A 1 10.38 24.59 -0.24
CA MET A 1 8.98 25.03 -0.06
C MET A 1 8.58 24.67 1.37
N PRO A 2 7.60 25.35 2.00
CA PRO A 2 7.10 24.90 3.30
C PRO A 2 6.30 23.58 3.13
N PHE A 3 6.23 22.79 4.20
CA PHE A 3 5.32 21.65 4.28
C PHE A 3 3.89 22.08 3.98
N SER A 4 3.14 21.21 3.29
CA SER A 4 1.70 21.36 3.12
C SER A 4 0.99 21.47 4.47
N VAL A 5 -0.17 22.13 4.50
CA VAL A 5 -0.98 22.28 5.71
C VAL A 5 -1.32 20.92 6.32
N ASN A 6 -1.67 19.95 5.48
CA ASN A 6 -1.99 18.58 5.89
C ASN A 6 -0.78 17.86 6.53
N ASP A 7 0.42 18.02 5.95
CA ASP A 7 1.64 17.43 6.48
C ASP A 7 2.04 18.03 7.83
N ARG A 8 1.84 19.34 7.97
CA ARG A 8 2.06 20.05 9.24
C ARG A 8 1.11 19.56 10.32
N GLU A 9 -0.16 19.30 10.00
CA GLU A 9 -1.13 18.75 10.95
C GLU A 9 -0.73 17.35 11.42
N ILE A 10 -0.28 16.49 10.50
CA ILE A 10 0.21 15.14 10.81
C ILE A 10 1.43 15.22 11.73
N LEU A 11 2.39 16.10 11.43
CA LEU A 11 3.58 16.30 12.26
C LEU A 11 3.25 16.91 13.62
N CYS A 12 2.33 17.88 13.69
CA CYS A 12 1.93 18.52 14.93
C CYS A 12 1.11 17.60 15.85
N ALA A 13 0.46 16.57 15.30
CA ALA A 13 -0.23 15.55 16.08
C ALA A 13 0.75 14.62 16.84
N VAL A 14 2.04 14.62 16.47
CA VAL A 14 3.06 13.80 17.14
C VAL A 14 3.51 14.46 18.45
N LYS A 15 3.35 13.72 19.55
CA LYS A 15 3.75 14.18 20.89
C LYS A 15 5.25 14.53 20.92
N GLY A 16 5.54 15.81 21.13
CA GLY A 16 6.92 16.35 21.20
C GLY A 16 7.40 17.05 19.93
N VAL A 17 6.64 17.00 18.83
CA VAL A 17 6.92 17.74 17.60
C VAL A 17 6.11 19.05 17.62
N GLY A 18 6.78 20.12 18.04
CA GLY A 18 6.18 21.46 18.06
C GLY A 18 6.40 22.25 16.76
N PRO A 19 5.77 23.42 16.61
CA PRO A 19 5.92 24.28 15.43
C PRO A 19 7.37 24.69 15.18
N THR A 20 8.19 24.82 16.22
CA THR A 20 9.63 25.09 16.13
C THR A 20 10.39 23.97 15.40
N VAL A 21 10.00 22.71 15.59
CA VAL A 21 10.63 21.56 14.93
C VAL A 21 10.29 21.58 13.44
N ILE A 22 9.02 21.81 13.11
CA ILE A 22 8.53 21.91 11.73
C ILE A 22 9.24 23.06 11.00
N ALA A 23 9.25 24.26 11.57
CA ALA A 23 9.92 25.42 10.98
C ALA A 23 11.42 25.16 10.74
N ARG A 24 12.05 24.34 11.59
CA ARG A 24 13.48 24.02 11.43
C ARG A 24 13.74 22.98 10.35
N LEU A 25 12.87 21.99 10.22
CA LEU A 25 12.89 21.05 9.09
C LEU A 25 12.74 21.80 7.75
N GLU A 26 11.85 22.79 7.69
CA GLU A 26 11.64 23.61 6.48
C GLU A 26 12.86 24.44 6.10
N GLN A 27 13.55 25.02 7.09
CA GLN A 27 14.79 25.76 6.85
C GLN A 27 15.93 24.85 6.39
N MET A 28 15.86 23.56 6.72
CA MET A 28 16.78 22.54 6.22
C MET A 28 16.42 22.03 4.83
N GLY A 29 15.30 22.50 4.26
CA GLY A 29 14.84 22.15 2.93
C GLY A 29 13.90 20.95 2.87
N TYR A 30 13.48 20.40 4.02
CA TYR A 30 12.44 19.37 4.04
C TYR A 30 11.08 20.02 3.79
N SER A 31 10.44 19.65 2.68
CA SER A 31 9.13 20.19 2.27
C SER A 31 8.01 19.16 2.26
N ASP A 32 8.33 17.87 2.34
CA ASP A 32 7.34 16.80 2.14
C ASP A 32 7.61 15.62 3.09
N LEU A 33 6.55 14.89 3.48
CA LEU A 33 6.66 13.76 4.40
C LEU A 33 7.52 12.62 3.86
N GLU A 34 7.52 12.40 2.54
CA GLU A 34 8.34 11.36 1.90
C GLU A 34 9.85 11.65 2.06
N GLN A 35 10.23 12.91 1.83
CA GLN A 35 11.61 13.37 1.98
C GLN A 35 12.07 13.31 3.44
N LEU A 36 11.16 13.56 4.38
CA LEU A 36 11.40 13.39 5.81
C LEU A 36 11.48 11.91 6.21
N ALA A 37 10.63 11.05 5.66
CA ALA A 37 10.60 9.61 5.94
C ALA A 37 11.88 8.89 5.47
N ALA A 38 12.50 9.36 4.38
CA ALA A 38 13.77 8.86 3.87
C ALA A 38 15.01 9.42 4.60
N ALA A 39 14.82 10.40 5.49
CA ALA A 39 15.92 11.07 6.17
C ALA A 39 16.29 10.40 7.51
N ASP A 40 17.57 10.49 7.86
CA ASP A 40 18.05 10.00 9.14
C ASP A 40 17.86 11.01 10.27
N ALA A 41 17.35 10.54 11.41
CA ALA A 41 17.07 11.36 12.58
C ALA A 41 18.34 12.02 13.13
N GLN A 42 19.46 11.29 13.15
CA GLN A 42 20.71 11.82 13.66
C GLN A 42 21.28 12.88 12.72
N GLY A 43 21.29 12.62 11.41
CA GLY A 43 21.71 13.59 10.40
C GLY A 43 20.85 14.86 10.36
N ILE A 44 19.54 14.77 10.64
CA ILE A 44 18.68 15.95 10.79
C ILE A 44 19.10 16.77 12.00
N VAL A 45 19.25 16.13 13.15
CA VAL A 45 19.57 16.82 14.40
C VAL A 45 20.96 17.48 14.35
N GLU A 46 21.93 16.85 13.69
CA GLU A 46 23.26 17.41 13.46
C GLU A 46 23.24 18.66 12.57
N ARG A 47 22.49 18.62 11.47
CA ARG A 47 22.29 19.78 10.59
C ARG A 47 21.50 20.89 11.28
N ALA A 48 20.49 20.55 12.08
CA ALA A 48 19.74 21.53 12.88
C ALA A 48 20.65 22.25 13.89
N ALA A 49 21.52 21.49 14.58
CA ALA A 49 22.51 22.05 15.49
C ALA A 49 23.51 22.98 14.77
N ALA A 50 23.99 22.60 13.59
CA ALA A 50 24.90 23.41 12.78
C ALA A 50 24.27 24.74 12.33
N LEU A 51 22.97 24.73 11.99
CA LEU A 51 22.24 25.94 11.58
C LEU A 51 21.93 26.89 12.74
N VAL A 52 21.66 26.38 13.95
CA VAL A 52 21.37 27.23 15.13
C VAL A 52 22.67 27.70 15.81
N GLY A 53 23.80 27.02 15.56
CA GLY A 53 25.05 27.25 16.29
C GLY A 53 24.99 26.77 17.74
N SER A 54 24.06 25.87 18.08
CA SER A 54 23.85 25.38 19.44
C SER A 54 23.79 23.85 19.50
N SER A 55 24.32 23.25 20.56
CA SER A 55 24.38 21.80 20.74
C SER A 55 23.09 21.18 21.31
N CYS A 56 22.09 22.01 21.65
CA CYS A 56 20.88 21.56 22.32
C CYS A 56 20.07 20.56 21.49
N TRP A 57 20.20 20.58 20.16
CA TRP A 57 19.59 19.60 19.27
C TRP A 57 20.31 18.25 19.35
N LYS A 58 21.63 18.21 19.10
CA LYS A 58 22.41 16.96 19.03
C LYS A 58 22.62 16.22 20.35
N ASN A 59 22.61 16.95 21.47
CA ASN A 59 22.85 16.39 22.79
C ASN A 59 21.57 16.16 23.61
N SER A 60 20.39 16.59 23.14
CA SER A 60 19.13 16.37 23.85
C SER A 60 18.46 15.06 23.42
N PRO A 61 18.21 14.12 24.35
CA PRO A 61 17.42 12.91 24.05
C PRO A 61 16.01 13.24 23.58
N GLN A 62 15.43 14.34 24.08
CA GLN A 62 14.09 14.77 23.73
C GLN A 62 14.01 15.29 22.29
N ALA A 63 15.04 16.01 21.82
CA ALA A 63 15.10 16.50 20.44
C ALA A 63 15.23 15.34 19.44
N LYS A 64 16.09 14.35 19.75
CA LYS A 64 16.21 13.13 18.94
C LYS A 64 14.91 12.34 18.90
N ALA A 65 14.26 12.14 20.05
CA ALA A 65 12.98 11.45 20.13
C ALA A 65 11.87 12.16 19.33
N ALA A 66 11.82 13.49 19.36
CA ALA A 66 10.86 14.26 18.57
C ALA A 66 11.09 14.08 17.06
N VAL A 67 12.34 14.16 16.59
CA VAL A 67 12.67 13.95 15.16
C VAL A 67 12.39 12.51 14.72
N GLN A 68 12.74 11.52 15.55
CA GLN A 68 12.40 10.11 15.26
C GLN A 68 10.89 9.89 15.18
N ALA A 69 10.13 10.49 16.07
CA ALA A 69 8.68 10.39 16.06
C ALA A 69 8.06 11.10 14.83
N ALA A 70 8.64 12.22 14.41
CA ALA A 70 8.28 12.91 13.17
C ALA A 70 8.53 12.04 11.93
N ILE A 71 9.71 11.40 11.83
CA ILE A 71 10.04 10.46 10.74
C ILE A 71 9.09 9.28 10.75
N ALA A 72 8.83 8.66 11.92
CA ALA A 72 7.92 7.53 12.03
C ALA A 72 6.49 7.88 11.60
N ALA A 73 6.00 9.07 11.95
CA ALA A 73 4.71 9.57 11.48
C ALA A 73 4.72 9.81 9.97
N ALA A 74 5.80 10.39 9.44
CA ALA A 74 5.98 10.62 8.02
C ALA A 74 6.04 9.32 7.21
N THR A 75 6.73 8.28 7.69
CA THR A 75 6.74 6.95 7.06
C THR A 75 5.36 6.32 7.06
N ARG A 76 4.60 6.46 8.14
CA ARG A 76 3.22 5.95 8.22
C ARG A 76 2.29 6.70 7.27
N ALA A 77 2.42 8.01 7.19
CA ALA A 77 1.61 8.86 6.31
C ALA A 77 1.96 8.66 4.83
N SER A 78 3.25 8.62 4.47
CA SER A 78 3.73 8.31 3.12
C SER A 78 3.24 6.93 2.68
N LYS A 79 3.25 5.92 3.56
CA LYS A 79 2.69 4.60 3.28
C LYS A 79 1.15 4.58 3.16
N THR A 80 0.46 5.60 3.67
CA THR A 80 -1.01 5.72 3.63
C THR A 80 -1.50 6.58 2.46
N MET A 81 -0.62 7.36 1.82
CA MET A 81 -0.95 8.27 0.70
C MET A 81 -0.47 7.77 -0.68
N VAL A 82 -0.06 6.50 -0.81
CA VAL A 82 0.12 5.89 -2.14
C VAL A 82 -1.25 5.53 -2.70
N GLU A 83 -1.85 6.47 -3.45
CA GLU A 83 -2.72 6.13 -4.57
C GLU A 83 -1.91 5.32 -5.60
N PRO A 84 -2.43 4.23 -6.18
CA PRO A 84 -1.70 3.45 -7.18
C PRO A 84 -1.69 4.21 -8.51
N GLY A 85 -0.58 4.90 -8.79
CA GLY A 85 -0.37 5.65 -10.03
C GLY A 85 1.00 5.37 -10.64
N LEU A 86 1.03 4.45 -11.60
CA LEU A 86 1.80 4.52 -12.86
C LEU A 86 3.23 5.12 -12.80
N VAL A 87 4.24 4.30 -12.50
CA VAL A 87 5.56 4.38 -13.16
C VAL A 87 6.17 2.99 -13.33
N HIS A 88 6.54 2.69 -14.57
CA HIS A 88 7.04 1.41 -15.08
C HIS A 88 8.57 1.40 -14.97
N GLU A 89 9.19 0.54 -14.16
CA GLU A 89 10.61 0.14 -14.33
C GLU A 89 10.83 -1.28 -13.73
N PRO A 90 11.63 -2.16 -14.38
CA PRO A 90 11.40 -3.60 -14.31
C PRO A 90 12.16 -4.21 -13.13
N LEU A 91 11.44 -4.77 -12.16
CA LEU A 91 12.04 -5.51 -11.06
C LEU A 91 11.47 -6.94 -11.02
N LEU A 92 12.25 -7.85 -10.43
CA LEU A 92 12.30 -9.29 -10.71
C LEU A 92 11.13 -10.12 -10.14
N PRO A 93 10.86 -11.35 -10.64
CA PRO A 93 9.63 -12.13 -10.38
C PRO A 93 9.23 -12.39 -8.92
N ASP A 94 10.17 -12.30 -7.97
CA ASP A 94 9.96 -12.77 -6.60
C ASP A 94 9.18 -11.81 -5.68
N HIS A 95 9.12 -10.51 -6.01
CA HIS A 95 8.45 -9.51 -5.17
C HIS A 95 6.95 -9.35 -5.48
N ALA A 96 6.52 -9.64 -6.72
CA ALA A 96 5.12 -9.62 -7.13
C ALA A 96 4.26 -10.61 -6.31
N ILE A 97 4.84 -11.77 -5.94
CA ILE A 97 4.15 -12.78 -5.12
C ILE A 97 3.92 -12.27 -3.69
N ARG A 98 4.86 -11.51 -3.11
CA ARG A 98 4.79 -11.03 -1.73
C ARG A 98 3.87 -9.83 -1.52
N GLU A 99 3.71 -8.97 -2.52
CA GLU A 99 2.75 -7.86 -2.44
C GLU A 99 1.30 -8.35 -2.56
N LEU A 100 1.05 -9.35 -3.41
CA LEU A 100 -0.22 -10.08 -3.48
C LEU A 100 -0.58 -10.74 -2.14
N GLU A 101 0.39 -11.30 -1.42
CA GLU A 101 0.18 -11.94 -0.11
C GLU A 101 -0.24 -10.96 1.01
N SER A 102 0.07 -9.67 0.87
CA SER A 102 -0.08 -8.69 1.97
C SER A 102 -1.29 -7.78 1.86
N MET A 103 -1.81 -7.55 0.65
CA MET A 103 -2.98 -6.69 0.40
C MET A 103 -4.19 -7.45 -0.10
N ALA A 104 -4.00 -8.55 -0.82
CA ALA A 104 -5.09 -9.41 -1.21
C ALA A 104 -5.21 -10.52 -0.18
N ASN A 105 -6.42 -10.81 0.28
CA ASN A 105 -6.71 -12.03 1.04
C ASN A 105 -6.50 -13.33 0.21
N LEU A 106 -5.61 -13.31 -0.81
CA LEU A 106 -5.19 -14.43 -1.63
C LEU A 106 -3.92 -15.03 -1.04
N GLY A 107 -4.05 -16.20 -0.40
CA GLY A 107 -2.89 -16.99 -0.02
C GLY A 107 -2.05 -17.42 -1.23
N PRO A 108 -0.79 -17.84 -1.02
CA PRO A 108 0.18 -18.17 -2.08
C PRO A 108 -0.33 -19.20 -3.10
N LYS A 109 -1.21 -20.11 -2.66
CA LYS A 109 -1.86 -21.10 -3.52
C LYS A 109 -2.80 -20.46 -4.55
N SER A 110 -3.57 -19.44 -4.15
CA SER A 110 -4.49 -18.73 -5.04
C SER A 110 -3.72 -17.89 -6.06
N ALA A 111 -2.63 -17.24 -5.64
CA ALA A 111 -1.74 -16.52 -6.54
C ALA A 111 -1.11 -17.45 -7.60
N ALA A 112 -0.62 -18.62 -7.19
CA ALA A 112 -0.06 -19.61 -8.13
C ALA A 112 -1.10 -20.11 -9.15
N ILE A 113 -2.36 -20.27 -8.73
CA ILE A 113 -3.46 -20.66 -9.63
C ILE A 113 -3.76 -19.57 -10.66
N LEU A 114 -3.80 -18.30 -10.24
CA LEU A 114 -4.01 -17.17 -11.14
C LEU A 114 -2.86 -17.01 -12.13
N ALA A 115 -1.62 -17.12 -11.66
CA ALA A 115 -0.43 -17.07 -12.50
C ALA A 115 -0.45 -18.20 -13.56
N ALA A 116 -0.85 -19.42 -13.17
CA ALA A 116 -1.01 -20.54 -14.10
C ALA A 116 -2.16 -20.33 -15.11
N ALA A 117 -3.11 -19.44 -14.81
CA ALA A 117 -4.17 -19.02 -15.73
C ALA A 117 -3.76 -17.85 -16.64
N GLY A 118 -2.52 -17.37 -16.53
CA GLY A 118 -2.02 -16.19 -17.27
C GLY A 118 -2.36 -14.86 -16.62
N ILE A 119 -2.78 -14.85 -15.35
CA ILE A 119 -3.12 -13.65 -14.59
C ILE A 119 -1.99 -13.40 -13.58
N ASP A 120 -1.04 -12.56 -13.99
CA ASP A 120 0.23 -12.33 -13.31
C ASP A 120 0.30 -10.99 -12.57
N SER A 121 -0.70 -10.12 -12.72
CA SER A 121 -0.74 -8.80 -12.11
C SER A 121 -2.13 -8.41 -11.61
N LEU A 122 -2.17 -7.52 -10.62
CA LEU A 122 -3.42 -6.94 -10.10
C LEU A 122 -4.14 -6.11 -11.14
N ASP A 123 -3.42 -5.35 -11.97
CA ASP A 123 -4.02 -4.61 -13.08
C ASP A 123 -4.71 -5.54 -14.07
N HIS A 124 -4.08 -6.66 -14.42
CA HIS A 124 -4.70 -7.67 -15.28
C HIS A 124 -5.92 -8.32 -14.60
N LEU A 125 -5.83 -8.61 -13.30
CA LEU A 125 -6.95 -9.12 -12.51
C LEU A 125 -8.13 -8.14 -12.46
N ALA A 126 -7.85 -6.85 -12.28
CA ALA A 126 -8.86 -5.79 -12.23
C ALA A 126 -9.52 -5.55 -13.58
N MET A 127 -8.76 -5.61 -14.68
CA MET A 127 -9.29 -5.54 -16.05
C MET A 127 -10.24 -6.70 -16.37
N LEU A 128 -9.93 -7.91 -15.91
CA LEU A 128 -10.75 -9.10 -16.12
C LEU A 128 -11.97 -9.13 -15.19
N GLY A 129 -11.79 -8.70 -13.95
CA GLY A 129 -12.76 -8.86 -12.86
C GLY A 129 -12.79 -10.28 -12.28
N SER A 130 -13.47 -10.44 -11.14
CA SER A 130 -13.44 -11.66 -10.33
C SER A 130 -14.03 -12.89 -11.04
N VAL A 131 -15.11 -12.68 -11.79
CA VAL A 131 -15.83 -13.75 -12.49
C VAL A 131 -15.00 -14.33 -13.65
N ALA A 132 -14.45 -13.47 -14.52
CA ALA A 132 -13.66 -13.92 -15.66
C ALA A 132 -12.35 -14.57 -15.21
N ALA A 133 -11.69 -13.98 -14.21
CA ALA A 133 -10.47 -14.54 -13.62
C ALA A 133 -10.70 -15.94 -13.05
N PHE A 134 -11.81 -16.13 -12.31
CA PHE A 134 -12.17 -17.44 -11.78
C PHE A 134 -12.47 -18.46 -12.90
N ALA A 135 -13.18 -18.05 -13.95
CA ALA A 135 -13.48 -18.91 -15.09
C ALA A 135 -12.19 -19.33 -15.85
N MET A 136 -11.25 -18.41 -16.04
CA MET A 136 -9.93 -18.70 -16.64
C MET A 136 -9.12 -19.68 -15.78
N ALA A 137 -9.10 -19.47 -14.45
CA ALA A 137 -8.44 -20.37 -13.51
C ALA A 137 -9.09 -21.77 -13.48
N LYS A 138 -10.41 -21.87 -13.67
CA LYS A 138 -11.10 -23.16 -13.81
C LYS A 138 -10.75 -23.85 -15.13
N ARG A 139 -10.59 -23.08 -16.22
CA ARG A 139 -10.22 -23.59 -17.56
C ARG A 139 -8.77 -24.04 -17.67
N SER A 140 -7.86 -23.50 -16.85
CA SER A 140 -6.46 -23.95 -16.80
C SER A 140 -6.27 -25.35 -16.19
N GLY A 141 -7.37 -25.99 -15.75
CA GLY A 141 -7.35 -27.34 -15.17
C GLY A 141 -7.00 -27.34 -13.68
N ALA A 142 -6.86 -26.17 -13.05
CA ALA A 142 -6.67 -26.08 -11.62
C ALA A 142 -7.94 -26.48 -10.85
N ARG A 143 -7.78 -27.23 -9.75
CA ARG A 143 -8.87 -27.51 -8.81
C ARG A 143 -9.19 -26.27 -7.99
N VAL A 144 -10.00 -25.38 -8.57
CA VAL A 144 -10.45 -24.15 -7.93
C VAL A 144 -11.76 -24.36 -7.18
N SER A 145 -11.88 -23.74 -6.02
CA SER A 145 -13.13 -23.72 -5.23
C SER A 145 -13.72 -22.31 -5.24
N LEU A 146 -15.00 -22.17 -4.88
CA LEU A 146 -15.65 -20.86 -4.77
C LEU A 146 -14.94 -19.88 -3.82
N ASN A 147 -14.13 -20.39 -2.88
CA ASN A 147 -13.29 -19.53 -2.04
C ASN A 147 -12.29 -18.70 -2.85
N LEU A 148 -11.84 -19.20 -4.01
CA LEU A 148 -11.01 -18.43 -4.92
C LEU A 148 -11.81 -17.25 -5.50
N LEU A 149 -13.06 -17.46 -5.90
CA LEU A 149 -13.92 -16.38 -6.40
C LEU A 149 -14.11 -15.28 -5.35
N TRP A 150 -14.37 -15.65 -4.09
CA TRP A 150 -14.51 -14.69 -2.98
C TRP A 150 -13.22 -13.95 -2.69
N ALA A 151 -12.08 -14.65 -2.74
CA ALA A 151 -10.78 -14.06 -2.50
C ALA A 151 -10.42 -13.05 -3.60
N ILE A 152 -10.69 -13.37 -4.87
CA ILE A 152 -10.46 -12.45 -5.98
C ILE A 152 -11.32 -11.21 -5.84
N GLU A 153 -12.63 -11.37 -5.59
CA GLU A 153 -13.51 -10.22 -5.40
C GLU A 153 -13.06 -9.35 -4.22
N GLY A 154 -12.74 -9.96 -3.07
CA GLY A 154 -12.25 -9.21 -1.91
C GLY A 154 -10.92 -8.50 -2.17
N ALA A 155 -10.06 -9.06 -3.03
CA ALA A 155 -8.83 -8.39 -3.47
C ALA A 155 -9.09 -7.17 -4.35
N LEU A 156 -10.17 -7.19 -5.15
CA LEU A 156 -10.56 -6.08 -6.01
C LEU A 156 -11.32 -4.98 -5.25
N THR A 157 -12.15 -5.36 -4.27
CA THR A 157 -12.99 -4.42 -3.52
C THR A 157 -12.38 -3.94 -2.21
N GLY A 158 -11.27 -4.54 -1.78
CA GLY A 158 -10.68 -4.30 -0.46
C GLY A 158 -11.48 -4.92 0.69
N GLU A 159 -12.47 -5.78 0.39
CA GLU A 159 -13.29 -6.44 1.40
C GLU A 159 -12.72 -7.79 1.86
N SER A 160 -13.09 -8.21 3.07
CA SER A 160 -12.79 -9.57 3.52
C SER A 160 -13.61 -10.60 2.73
N TRP A 161 -13.01 -11.76 2.42
CA TRP A 161 -13.72 -12.84 1.73
C TRP A 161 -14.97 -13.30 2.50
N GLN A 162 -15.01 -13.17 3.84
CA GLN A 162 -16.21 -13.46 4.62
C GLN A 162 -17.34 -12.46 4.34
N THR A 163 -17.03 -11.18 4.16
CA THR A 163 -18.01 -10.15 3.79
C THR A 163 -18.55 -10.41 2.40
N VAL A 164 -17.66 -10.59 1.42
CA VAL A 164 -18.04 -10.90 0.02
C VAL A 164 -18.95 -12.13 -0.06
N SER A 165 -18.60 -13.20 0.65
CA SER A 165 -19.39 -14.44 0.65
C SER A 165 -20.78 -14.29 1.28
N ARG A 166 -21.00 -13.29 2.13
CA ARG A 166 -22.28 -12.99 2.75
C ARG A 166 -23.10 -12.01 1.93
N GLU A 167 -22.49 -10.93 1.47
CA GLU A 167 -23.18 -9.82 0.82
C GLU A 167 -23.30 -10.00 -0.70
N HIS A 168 -22.26 -10.49 -1.37
CA HIS A 168 -22.18 -10.48 -2.85
C HIS A 168 -22.31 -11.87 -3.50
N ARG A 169 -22.42 -12.94 -2.70
CA ARG A 169 -22.44 -14.32 -3.19
C ARG A 169 -23.49 -14.60 -4.26
N ALA A 170 -24.73 -14.15 -4.08
CA ALA A 170 -25.80 -14.41 -5.03
C ALA A 170 -25.51 -13.77 -6.40
N SER A 171 -25.11 -12.50 -6.38
CA SER A 171 -24.75 -11.73 -7.57
C SER A 171 -23.56 -12.34 -8.31
N LEU A 172 -22.52 -12.75 -7.59
CA LEU A 172 -21.32 -13.34 -8.17
C LEU A 172 -21.56 -14.73 -8.77
N LEU A 173 -22.39 -15.56 -8.13
CA LEU A 173 -22.76 -16.87 -8.69
C LEU A 173 -23.61 -16.72 -9.96
N LEU A 174 -24.54 -15.77 -9.97
CA LEU A 174 -25.35 -15.49 -11.16
C LEU A 174 -24.51 -14.95 -12.32
N ALA A 175 -23.58 -14.04 -12.02
CA ALA A 175 -22.64 -13.50 -13.01
C ALA A 175 -21.71 -14.59 -13.55
N LEU A 176 -21.23 -15.49 -12.69
CA LEU A 176 -20.43 -16.64 -13.09
C LEU A 176 -21.20 -17.60 -14.00
N ASP A 177 -22.43 -17.97 -13.63
CA ASP A 177 -23.28 -18.83 -14.44
C ASP A 177 -23.57 -18.20 -15.82
N SER A 178 -23.84 -16.90 -15.84
CA SER A 178 -24.03 -16.12 -17.08
C SER A 178 -22.78 -16.10 -17.96
N TYR A 179 -21.60 -15.94 -17.33
CA TYR A 179 -20.32 -15.93 -18.03
C TYR A 179 -19.96 -17.32 -18.58
N GLU A 180 -20.17 -18.38 -17.81
CA GLU A 180 -19.91 -19.76 -18.24
C GLU A 180 -20.86 -20.16 -19.39
N THR A 181 -22.14 -19.82 -19.28
CA THR A 181 -23.16 -20.13 -20.30
C THR A 181 -22.92 -19.31 -21.60
N GLY A 182 -22.52 -18.05 -21.47
CA GLY A 182 -22.18 -17.20 -22.62
C GLY A 182 -20.88 -17.60 -23.31
N GLY A 183 -19.87 -18.03 -22.53
CA GLY A 183 -18.56 -18.43 -23.02
C GLY A 183 -18.47 -19.85 -23.59
N GLN A 184 -19.56 -20.64 -23.55
CA GLN A 184 -19.68 -21.97 -24.17
C GLN A 184 -20.30 -21.92 -25.58
N ARG A 185 -20.74 -20.74 -26.05
CA ARG A 185 -21.40 -20.55 -27.35
C ARG A 185 -20.49 -19.98 -28.45
N GLN A 186 -19.17 -19.94 -28.26
CA GLN A 186 -18.20 -19.48 -29.26
C GLN A 186 -17.28 -20.63 -29.67
#